data_AF-A0A850AA13-F1
#
_entry.id   AF-A0A850AA13-F1
#
_cell.length_a   1.000
_cell.length_b   1.000
_cell.length_c   1.000
_cell.angle_alpha   90.00
_cell.angle_beta   90.00
_cell.angle_gamma   90.00
#
_symmetry.space_group_name_H-M   'P 1'
#
loop_
_entity.id
_entity.type
_entity.pdbx_description
1 polymer ?
#
loop_
_entity_poly.entity_id
_entity_poly.type
_entity_poly.pdbx_seq_one_letter_code
_entity_poly.pdbx_strand_id
1 'polypeptide(L)'
;MSSLPSAVPVTASAPLLDKYVLPKVALTVITLASFVGVWLTMSTHGAGVWWQVSLRWLHLISFAALTGGYMWKGLFIRPAEKPTQQPFFIRFAAASQDGFRRIVRVALPIFLLTALVDAGRFSGWGVGWLAWAEVALLVAIALAAGWDAYGRAAADAPFGQQPLARLVLGLLLLDALVQAGFDVTLAQGGQVWPLLVRWLHLAAFGLWFGGALWNIFIAVPAARQIVSLPVVVAASQQLERFRVAVRLILPTLILTGLAQSYPYVGLNPSALATSPFGRLILIKIVLILVLVAVFLTCPMWRACSPIAGMCKLDDLYAAKPEATP
;
A
#
# COMPACT_ATOMS: atom_id res chain seq x y z
N MET A 1 -21.75 30.22 19.45
CA MET A 1 -21.06 29.70 18.25
C MET A 1 -19.63 30.23 18.28
N SER A 2 -18.66 29.39 18.65
CA SER A 2 -17.26 29.80 18.76
C SER A 2 -16.63 29.78 17.38
N SER A 3 -16.22 30.95 16.88
CA SER A 3 -15.49 31.10 15.63
C SER A 3 -14.15 30.39 15.75
N LEU A 4 -14.02 29.25 15.08
CA LEU A 4 -12.73 28.59 14.91
C LEU A 4 -11.77 29.59 14.21
N PRO A 5 -10.50 29.71 14.66
CA PRO A 5 -9.54 30.59 14.04
C PRO A 5 -9.44 30.32 12.55
N SER A 6 -9.51 31.39 11.77
CA SER A 6 -9.54 31.40 10.31
C SER A 6 -8.40 30.57 9.72
N ALA A 7 -8.73 29.74 8.73
CA ALA A 7 -7.75 29.03 7.91
C ALA A 7 -6.80 30.05 7.27
N VAL A 8 -5.50 29.86 7.44
CA VAL A 8 -4.50 30.73 6.83
C VAL A 8 -4.60 30.58 5.30
N PRO A 9 -4.77 31.68 4.54
CA PRO A 9 -4.88 31.60 3.09
C PRO A 9 -3.54 31.17 2.48
N VAL A 10 -3.60 30.25 1.53
CA VAL A 10 -2.41 29.70 0.86
C VAL A 10 -2.02 30.61 -0.31
N THR A 11 -0.93 31.36 -0.18
CA THR A 11 -0.22 31.91 -1.34
C THR A 11 0.59 30.80 -1.99
N ALA A 12 0.20 30.44 -3.21
CA ALA A 12 0.93 29.50 -4.05
C ALA A 12 2.31 30.06 -4.43
N SER A 13 3.24 29.15 -4.71
CA SER A 13 4.54 29.34 -5.40
C SER A 13 5.77 29.71 -4.57
N ALA A 14 6.32 28.70 -3.88
CA ALA A 14 7.78 28.50 -3.89
C ALA A 14 8.07 27.28 -4.80
N PRO A 15 9.23 27.17 -5.46
CA PRO A 15 9.52 26.11 -6.42
C PRO A 15 9.65 24.76 -5.69
N LEU A 16 8.49 24.11 -5.48
CA LEU A 16 8.28 22.82 -4.82
C LEU A 16 8.73 21.63 -5.69
N LEU A 17 9.73 21.82 -6.56
CA LEU A 17 10.08 20.88 -7.61
C LEU A 17 10.87 19.65 -7.14
N ASP A 18 11.32 19.57 -5.87
CA ASP A 18 12.20 18.45 -5.45
C ASP A 18 11.69 17.58 -4.28
N LYS A 19 10.83 18.08 -3.39
CA LYS A 19 10.43 17.32 -2.19
C LYS A 19 9.50 16.11 -2.47
N TYR A 20 8.93 16.02 -3.67
CA TYR A 20 7.90 15.03 -4.02
C TYR A 20 8.38 13.97 -5.02
N VAL A 21 9.61 14.08 -5.53
CA VAL A 21 10.14 13.17 -6.55
C VAL A 21 10.58 11.85 -5.91
N LEU A 22 11.31 11.88 -4.79
CA LEU A 22 11.89 10.69 -4.19
C LEU A 22 10.87 9.64 -3.70
N PRO A 23 9.77 9.99 -3.00
CA PRO A 23 8.74 9.01 -2.66
C PRO A 23 8.08 8.38 -3.88
N LYS A 24 7.91 9.14 -4.97
CA LYS A 24 7.39 8.62 -6.24
C LYS A 24 8.39 7.70 -6.91
N VAL A 25 9.67 8.05 -6.93
CA VAL A 25 10.75 7.19 -7.44
C VAL A 25 10.78 5.88 -6.67
N ALA A 26 10.72 5.93 -5.33
CA ALA A 26 10.63 4.74 -4.50
C ALA A 26 9.41 3.88 -4.88
N LEU A 27 8.24 4.50 -5.08
CA LEU A 27 7.03 3.82 -5.53
C LEU A 27 7.19 3.21 -6.94
N THR A 28 7.86 3.89 -7.87
CA THR A 28 8.15 3.33 -9.20
C THR A 28 9.06 2.11 -9.09
N VAL A 29 10.12 2.19 -8.28
CA VAL A 29 11.09 1.09 -8.10
C VAL A 29 10.43 -0.15 -7.49
N ILE A 30 9.62 0.00 -6.43
CA ILE A 30 8.86 -1.12 -5.84
C ILE A 30 7.84 -1.71 -6.84
N THR A 31 7.22 -0.86 -7.66
CA THR A 31 6.26 -1.27 -8.70
C THR A 31 6.94 -2.11 -9.79
N LEU A 32 8.13 -1.72 -10.23
CA LEU A 32 8.95 -2.50 -11.16
C LEU A 32 9.45 -3.80 -10.52
N ALA A 33 9.90 -3.75 -9.27
CA ALA A 33 10.37 -4.92 -8.54
C ALA A 33 9.26 -5.96 -8.32
N SER A 34 8.02 -5.52 -8.09
CA SER A 34 6.86 -6.41 -8.00
C SER A 34 6.52 -7.01 -9.36
N PHE A 35 6.56 -6.22 -10.45
CA PHE A 35 6.34 -6.73 -11.81
C PHE A 35 7.34 -7.84 -12.16
N VAL A 36 8.63 -7.63 -11.91
CA VAL A 36 9.68 -8.65 -12.11
C VAL A 36 9.42 -9.89 -11.25
N GLY A 37 8.96 -9.72 -10.01
CA GLY A 37 8.58 -10.84 -9.13
C GLY A 37 7.39 -11.65 -9.64
N VAL A 38 6.39 -10.99 -10.22
CA VAL A 38 5.25 -11.66 -10.87
C VAL A 38 5.70 -12.37 -12.13
N TRP A 39 6.55 -11.74 -12.94
CA TRP A 39 7.14 -12.36 -14.13
C TRP A 39 7.87 -13.65 -13.78
N LEU A 40 8.70 -13.62 -12.74
CA LEU A 40 9.41 -14.79 -12.23
C LEU A 40 8.42 -15.89 -11.82
N THR A 41 7.42 -15.56 -11.00
CA THR A 41 6.42 -16.53 -10.53
C THR A 41 5.68 -17.16 -11.72
N MET A 42 5.11 -16.33 -12.59
CA MET A 42 4.31 -16.83 -13.72
C MET A 42 5.12 -17.66 -14.70
N SER A 43 6.41 -17.36 -14.87
CA SER A 43 7.32 -18.20 -15.68
C SER A 43 7.47 -19.60 -15.09
N THR A 44 7.42 -19.76 -13.76
CA THR A 44 7.47 -21.09 -13.11
C THR A 44 6.18 -21.90 -13.28
N HIS A 45 5.07 -21.24 -13.61
CA HIS A 45 3.81 -21.89 -13.98
C HIS A 45 3.71 -22.21 -15.48
N GLY A 46 4.79 -21.98 -16.26
CA GLY A 46 4.74 -22.06 -17.73
C GLY A 46 3.94 -20.92 -18.39
N ALA A 47 3.66 -19.85 -17.64
CA ALA A 47 2.74 -18.78 -18.00
C ALA A 47 3.43 -17.39 -18.09
N GLY A 48 4.69 -17.38 -18.52
CA GLY A 48 5.57 -16.21 -18.56
C GLY A 48 5.39 -15.27 -19.75
N VAL A 49 4.19 -15.18 -20.34
CA VAL A 49 3.90 -14.27 -21.46
C VAL A 49 3.31 -12.95 -20.98
N TRP A 50 3.56 -11.86 -21.72
CA TRP A 50 3.20 -10.48 -21.34
C TRP A 50 1.78 -10.32 -20.80
N TRP A 51 0.77 -10.75 -21.54
CA TRP A 51 -0.64 -10.64 -21.12
C TRP A 51 -0.90 -11.30 -19.77
N GLN A 52 -0.40 -12.52 -19.59
CA GLN A 52 -0.62 -13.33 -18.39
C GLN A 52 0.07 -12.73 -17.16
N VAL A 53 1.28 -12.20 -17.35
CA VAL A 53 2.06 -11.53 -16.31
C VAL A 53 1.43 -10.20 -15.94
N SER A 54 1.06 -9.37 -16.93
CA SER A 54 0.43 -8.07 -16.72
C SER A 54 -0.90 -8.18 -15.98
N LEU A 55 -1.72 -9.18 -16.33
CA LEU A 55 -2.99 -9.42 -15.63
C LEU A 55 -2.76 -9.80 -14.17
N ARG A 56 -1.88 -10.78 -13.90
CA ARG A 56 -1.53 -11.19 -12.54
C ARG A 56 -0.93 -10.05 -11.72
N TRP A 57 -0.10 -9.23 -12.35
CA TRP A 57 0.49 -8.07 -11.69
C TRP A 57 -0.54 -7.00 -11.37
N LEU A 58 -1.48 -6.73 -12.29
CA LEU A 58 -2.55 -5.78 -12.06
C LEU A 58 -3.48 -6.23 -10.92
N HIS A 59 -3.78 -7.53 -10.86
CA HIS A 59 -4.44 -8.16 -9.72
C HIS A 59 -3.69 -7.89 -8.41
N LEU A 60 -2.40 -8.22 -8.34
CA LEU A 60 -1.63 -8.07 -7.10
C LEU A 60 -1.38 -6.61 -6.69
N ILE A 61 -1.29 -5.67 -7.65
CA ILE A 61 -1.17 -4.24 -7.37
C ILE A 61 -2.48 -3.66 -6.84
N SER A 62 -3.62 -4.02 -7.44
CA SER A 62 -4.93 -3.59 -6.95
C SER A 62 -5.23 -4.20 -5.57
N PHE A 63 -4.92 -5.49 -5.37
CA PHE A 63 -4.89 -6.14 -4.05
C PHE A 63 -4.05 -5.35 -3.03
N ALA A 64 -2.83 -4.96 -3.39
CA ALA A 64 -1.92 -4.24 -2.50
C ALA A 64 -2.45 -2.84 -2.15
N ALA A 65 -3.00 -2.12 -3.11
CA ALA A 65 -3.63 -0.81 -2.89
C ALA A 65 -4.80 -0.90 -1.90
N LEU A 66 -5.66 -1.92 -2.05
CA LEU A 66 -6.77 -2.17 -1.13
C LEU A 66 -6.26 -2.56 0.27
N THR A 67 -5.35 -3.53 0.35
CA THR A 67 -4.83 -4.09 1.61
C THR A 67 -4.18 -3.02 2.47
N GLY A 68 -3.20 -2.28 1.94
CA GLY A 68 -2.53 -1.24 2.74
C GLY A 68 -3.42 -0.04 3.05
N GLY A 69 -4.39 0.28 2.18
CA GLY A 69 -5.35 1.34 2.46
C GLY A 69 -6.36 1.00 3.55
N TYR A 70 -6.89 -0.23 3.54
CA TYR A 70 -7.76 -0.73 4.62
C TYR A 70 -7.00 -0.95 5.93
N MET A 71 -5.72 -1.35 5.88
CA MET A 71 -4.84 -1.32 7.05
C MET A 71 -4.78 0.08 7.66
N TRP A 72 -4.52 1.09 6.85
CA TRP A 72 -4.41 2.47 7.35
C TRP A 72 -5.72 2.94 7.97
N LYS A 73 -6.83 2.78 7.24
CA LYS A 73 -8.17 3.18 7.66
C LYS A 73 -8.59 2.46 8.96
N GLY A 74 -8.34 1.16 9.06
CA GLY A 74 -8.77 0.33 10.18
C GLY A 74 -7.89 0.41 11.42
N LEU A 75 -6.59 0.64 11.27
CA LEU A 75 -5.61 0.48 12.37
C LEU A 75 -4.89 1.78 12.76
N PHE A 76 -4.61 2.68 11.81
CA PHE A 76 -3.73 3.83 12.06
C PHE A 76 -4.45 5.15 12.26
N ILE A 77 -5.61 5.37 11.64
CA ILE A 77 -6.46 6.53 11.94
C ILE A 77 -7.03 6.37 13.36
N ARG A 78 -6.89 7.38 14.22
CA ARG A 78 -7.46 7.39 15.59
C ARG A 78 -8.00 8.78 15.95
N PRO A 79 -8.95 8.87 16.89
CA PRO A 79 -9.39 10.15 17.45
C PRO A 79 -8.22 10.89 18.12
N ALA A 80 -8.39 12.20 18.32
CA ALA A 80 -7.41 13.00 19.04
C ALA A 80 -7.44 12.64 20.53
N GLU A 81 -6.28 12.70 21.18
CA GLU A 81 -6.18 12.56 22.64
C GLU A 81 -6.71 13.81 23.36
N LYS A 82 -6.56 14.99 22.74
CA LYS A 82 -7.00 16.26 23.30
C LYS A 82 -8.33 16.68 22.68
N PRO A 83 -9.38 17.00 23.47
CA PRO A 83 -10.68 17.42 22.95
C PRO A 83 -10.62 18.63 22.02
N THR A 84 -9.70 19.56 22.29
CA THR A 84 -9.49 20.77 21.47
C THR A 84 -8.98 20.49 20.05
N GLN A 85 -8.35 19.33 19.82
CA GLN A 85 -7.82 18.92 18.51
C GLN A 85 -8.81 18.05 17.73
N GLN A 86 -9.84 17.54 18.40
CA GLN A 86 -10.80 16.58 17.84
C GLN A 86 -11.45 17.05 16.52
N PRO A 87 -11.88 18.32 16.36
CA PRO A 87 -12.48 18.76 15.10
C PRO A 87 -11.52 18.68 13.91
N PHE A 88 -10.23 18.96 14.12
CA PHE A 88 -9.20 18.87 13.08
C PHE A 88 -8.91 17.43 12.69
N PHE A 89 -8.84 16.53 13.68
CA PHE A 89 -8.64 15.09 13.44
C PHE A 89 -9.81 14.48 12.68
N ILE A 90 -11.05 14.84 13.03
CA ILE A 90 -12.26 14.40 12.31
C ILE A 90 -12.20 14.84 10.85
N ARG A 91 -11.96 16.14 10.59
CA ARG A 91 -11.89 16.67 9.22
C ARG A 91 -10.78 16.02 8.40
N PHE A 92 -9.58 15.86 8.97
CA PHE A 92 -8.46 15.20 8.30
C PHE A 92 -8.73 13.73 8.02
N ALA A 93 -9.32 13.00 8.97
CA ALA A 93 -9.70 11.61 8.80
C ALA A 93 -10.79 11.45 7.72
N ALA A 94 -11.82 12.28 7.72
CA ALA A 94 -12.86 12.28 6.71
C ALA A 94 -12.29 12.55 5.31
N ALA A 95 -11.48 13.60 5.15
CA ALA A 95 -10.83 13.93 3.87
C ALA A 95 -9.93 12.79 3.37
N SER A 96 -9.17 12.15 4.26
CA SER A 96 -8.33 11.00 3.91
C SER A 96 -9.18 9.79 3.49
N GLN A 97 -10.25 9.49 4.21
CA GLN A 97 -11.14 8.38 3.87
C GLN A 97 -11.87 8.61 2.54
N ASP A 98 -12.27 9.84 2.24
CA ASP A 98 -12.90 10.17 0.97
C ASP A 98 -11.91 10.07 -0.20
N GLY A 99 -10.66 10.49 0.00
CA GLY A 99 -9.58 10.24 -0.94
C GLY A 99 -9.36 8.75 -1.20
N PHE A 100 -9.33 7.94 -0.13
CA PHE A 100 -9.19 6.49 -0.25
C PHE A 100 -10.35 5.84 -1.01
N ARG A 101 -11.60 6.24 -0.73
CA ARG A 101 -12.78 5.70 -1.42
C ARG A 101 -12.71 5.89 -2.93
N ARG A 102 -12.16 7.02 -3.41
CA ARG A 102 -11.95 7.22 -4.86
C ARG A 102 -10.99 6.19 -5.44
N ILE A 103 -9.94 5.82 -4.70
CA ILE A 103 -9.02 4.75 -5.08
C ILE A 103 -9.75 3.40 -5.05
N VAL A 104 -10.53 3.10 -4.00
CA VAL A 104 -11.29 1.83 -3.91
C VAL A 104 -12.25 1.67 -5.08
N ARG A 105 -12.94 2.73 -5.51
CA ARG A 105 -13.87 2.67 -6.68
C ARG A 105 -13.19 2.27 -7.98
N VAL A 106 -11.89 2.47 -8.11
CA VAL A 106 -11.10 2.07 -9.28
C VAL A 106 -10.39 0.73 -9.04
N ALA A 107 -9.73 0.59 -7.88
CA ALA A 107 -8.94 -0.59 -7.55
C ALA A 107 -9.81 -1.84 -7.32
N LEU A 108 -11.01 -1.71 -6.73
CA LEU A 108 -11.88 -2.83 -6.44
C LEU A 108 -12.41 -3.51 -7.72
N PRO A 109 -12.98 -2.81 -8.73
CA PRO A 109 -13.36 -3.46 -9.98
C PRO A 109 -12.18 -4.12 -10.69
N ILE A 110 -11.02 -3.47 -10.71
CA ILE A 110 -9.80 -4.05 -11.31
C ILE A 110 -9.40 -5.33 -10.59
N PHE A 111 -9.37 -5.30 -9.25
CA PHE A 111 -9.08 -6.45 -8.40
C PHE A 111 -10.03 -7.60 -8.70
N LEU A 112 -11.34 -7.36 -8.62
CA LEU A 112 -12.36 -8.41 -8.82
C LEU A 112 -12.30 -9.01 -10.23
N LEU A 113 -12.20 -8.19 -11.28
CA LEU A 113 -12.15 -8.68 -12.65
C LEU A 113 -10.89 -9.50 -12.92
N THR A 114 -9.73 -9.02 -12.48
CA THR A 114 -8.47 -9.73 -12.69
C THR A 114 -8.36 -10.99 -11.82
N ALA A 115 -8.88 -10.97 -10.59
CA ALA A 115 -8.97 -12.14 -9.72
C ALA A 115 -9.87 -13.23 -10.29
N LEU A 116 -11.05 -12.88 -10.84
CA LEU A 116 -11.93 -13.86 -11.50
C LEU A 116 -11.27 -14.50 -12.72
N VAL A 117 -10.53 -13.73 -13.52
CA VAL A 117 -9.78 -14.27 -14.66
C VAL A 117 -8.66 -15.20 -14.18
N ASP A 118 -7.91 -14.83 -13.15
CA ASP A 118 -6.89 -15.69 -12.54
C ASP A 118 -7.49 -16.98 -11.97
N ALA A 119 -8.62 -16.89 -11.25
CA ALA A 119 -9.31 -18.05 -10.68
C ALA A 119 -9.74 -19.04 -11.77
N GLY A 120 -10.31 -18.54 -12.88
CA GLY A 120 -10.66 -19.37 -14.03
C GLY A 120 -9.45 -20.04 -14.68
N ARG A 121 -8.36 -19.29 -14.87
CA ARG A 121 -7.11 -19.81 -15.44
C ARG A 121 -6.47 -20.87 -14.57
N PHE A 122 -6.31 -20.58 -13.28
CA PHE A 122 -5.73 -21.50 -12.31
C PHE A 122 -6.59 -22.75 -12.15
N SER A 123 -7.92 -22.62 -12.16
CA SER A 123 -8.81 -23.79 -12.18
C SER A 123 -8.51 -24.73 -13.36
N GLY A 124 -8.31 -24.16 -14.55
CA GLY A 124 -7.89 -24.91 -15.75
C GLY A 124 -6.50 -25.54 -15.68
N TRP A 125 -5.66 -25.15 -14.71
CA TRP A 125 -4.32 -25.70 -14.47
C TRP A 125 -4.27 -26.74 -13.35
N GLY A 126 -5.44 -27.24 -12.90
CA GLY A 126 -5.52 -28.36 -11.96
C GLY A 126 -5.70 -27.96 -10.49
N VAL A 127 -5.96 -26.68 -10.19
CA VAL A 127 -6.19 -26.18 -8.82
C VAL A 127 -7.64 -25.68 -8.61
N GLY A 128 -8.59 -26.26 -9.36
CA GLY A 128 -10.00 -25.84 -9.38
C GLY A 128 -10.74 -25.95 -8.03
N TRP A 129 -10.26 -26.77 -7.09
CA TRP A 129 -10.86 -26.86 -5.76
C TRP A 129 -10.69 -25.57 -4.94
N LEU A 130 -9.60 -24.82 -5.16
CA LEU A 130 -9.37 -23.51 -4.53
C LEU A 130 -10.19 -22.39 -5.19
N ALA A 131 -10.63 -22.57 -6.45
CA ALA A 131 -11.37 -21.55 -7.19
C ALA A 131 -12.69 -21.17 -6.52
N TRP A 132 -13.37 -22.12 -5.85
CA TRP A 132 -14.59 -21.81 -5.12
C TRP A 132 -14.35 -20.99 -3.85
N ALA A 133 -13.27 -21.28 -3.13
CA ALA A 133 -12.87 -20.47 -1.97
C ALA A 133 -12.52 -19.04 -2.40
N GLU A 134 -11.80 -18.90 -3.50
CA GLU A 134 -11.49 -17.62 -4.13
C GLU A 134 -12.77 -16.85 -4.50
N VAL A 135 -13.69 -17.46 -5.26
CA VAL A 135 -14.95 -16.81 -5.67
C VAL A 135 -15.77 -16.37 -4.46
N ALA A 136 -15.91 -17.21 -3.44
CA ALA A 136 -16.62 -16.86 -2.22
C ALA A 136 -15.99 -15.64 -1.52
N LEU A 137 -14.65 -15.60 -1.48
CA LEU A 137 -13.91 -14.51 -0.86
C LEU A 137 -14.02 -13.22 -1.67
N LEU A 138 -13.94 -13.29 -3.00
CA LEU A 138 -14.16 -12.15 -3.89
C LEU A 138 -15.55 -11.54 -3.71
N VAL A 139 -16.58 -12.37 -3.55
CA VAL A 139 -17.95 -11.89 -3.23
C VAL A 139 -17.97 -11.19 -1.87
N ALA A 140 -17.38 -11.77 -0.83
CA ALA A 140 -17.33 -11.16 0.49
C ALA A 140 -16.57 -9.81 0.47
N ILE A 141 -15.43 -9.74 -0.21
CA ILE A 141 -14.64 -8.52 -0.40
C ILE A 141 -15.45 -7.50 -1.19
N ALA A 142 -16.09 -7.89 -2.29
CA ALA A 142 -16.90 -7.00 -3.13
C ALA A 142 -18.03 -6.36 -2.33
N LEU A 143 -18.75 -7.14 -1.51
CA LEU A 143 -19.83 -6.65 -0.67
C LEU A 143 -19.30 -5.71 0.42
N ALA A 144 -18.26 -6.12 1.18
CA ALA A 144 -17.76 -5.34 2.30
C ALA A 144 -17.03 -4.06 1.85
N ALA A 145 -16.12 -4.16 0.89
CA ALA A 145 -15.39 -3.02 0.34
C ALA A 145 -16.29 -2.13 -0.52
N GLY A 146 -17.24 -2.73 -1.25
CA GLY A 146 -18.26 -1.99 -2.01
C GLY A 146 -19.17 -1.18 -1.10
N TRP A 147 -19.64 -1.76 0.01
CA TRP A 147 -20.39 -1.03 1.03
C TRP A 147 -19.60 0.16 1.59
N ASP A 148 -18.31 -0.03 1.86
CA ASP A 148 -17.45 1.05 2.33
C ASP A 148 -17.22 2.17 1.29
N ALA A 149 -17.10 1.81 0.02
CA ALA A 149 -16.78 2.71 -1.10
C ALA A 149 -17.98 3.50 -1.64
N TYR A 150 -19.16 2.88 -1.63
CA TYR A 150 -20.40 3.41 -2.23
C TYR A 150 -21.49 3.72 -1.19
N GLY A 151 -21.37 3.22 0.03
CA GLY A 151 -22.28 3.55 1.12
C GLY A 151 -22.24 5.03 1.51
N ARG A 152 -23.29 5.50 2.20
CA ARG A 152 -23.36 6.89 2.68
C ARG A 152 -22.26 7.16 3.70
N ALA A 153 -21.42 8.14 3.40
CA ALA A 153 -20.39 8.62 4.28
C ALA A 153 -21.01 9.44 5.43
N ALA A 154 -20.93 8.94 6.66
CA ALA A 154 -21.13 9.81 7.83
C ALA A 154 -19.89 10.69 7.99
N ALA A 155 -19.91 11.88 7.39
CA ALA A 155 -18.80 12.85 7.46
C ALA A 155 -18.43 13.20 8.92
N ASP A 156 -19.41 13.12 9.82
CA ASP A 156 -19.28 13.51 11.22
C ASP A 156 -18.71 12.39 12.11
N ALA A 157 -18.63 11.16 11.60
CA ALA A 157 -18.21 9.97 12.37
C ALA A 157 -17.20 9.08 11.61
N PRO A 158 -16.04 9.62 11.16
CA PRO A 158 -15.07 8.87 10.36
C PRO A 158 -14.50 7.63 11.09
N PHE A 159 -14.48 7.64 12.42
CA PHE A 159 -13.97 6.53 13.22
C PHE A 159 -14.94 5.34 13.32
N GLY A 160 -16.24 5.54 13.05
CA GLY A 160 -17.25 4.47 13.09
C GLY A 160 -17.07 3.42 12.00
N GLN A 161 -16.33 3.73 10.92
CA GLN A 161 -16.09 2.81 9.80
C GLN A 161 -14.91 1.86 10.02
N GLN A 162 -14.20 1.96 11.14
CA GLN A 162 -13.02 1.14 11.43
C GLN A 162 -13.30 -0.37 11.51
N PRO A 163 -14.40 -0.84 12.13
CA PRO A 163 -14.69 -2.27 12.18
C PRO A 163 -14.84 -2.88 10.78
N LEU A 164 -15.58 -2.21 9.89
CA LEU A 164 -15.72 -2.64 8.50
C LEU A 164 -14.36 -2.65 7.77
N ALA A 165 -13.55 -1.60 7.96
CA ALA A 165 -12.22 -1.56 7.36
C ALA A 165 -11.30 -2.71 7.84
N ARG A 166 -11.39 -3.10 9.11
CA ARG A 166 -10.66 -4.26 9.66
C ARG A 166 -11.20 -5.58 9.11
N LEU A 167 -12.52 -5.70 8.92
CA LEU A 167 -13.12 -6.86 8.27
C LEU A 167 -12.60 -7.01 6.84
N VAL A 168 -12.64 -5.95 6.04
CA VAL A 168 -12.13 -5.97 4.65
C VAL A 168 -10.64 -6.30 4.62
N LEU A 169 -9.84 -5.73 5.54
CA LEU A 169 -8.43 -6.09 5.70
C LEU A 169 -8.25 -7.58 5.99
N GLY A 170 -9.03 -8.14 6.92
CA GLY A 170 -8.98 -9.57 7.25
C GLY A 170 -9.30 -10.44 6.04
N LEU A 171 -10.34 -10.09 5.28
CA LEU A 171 -10.70 -10.80 4.04
C LEU A 171 -9.58 -10.73 2.99
N LEU A 172 -8.95 -9.57 2.81
CA LEU A 172 -7.81 -9.44 1.90
C LEU A 172 -6.58 -10.24 2.38
N LEU A 173 -6.32 -10.33 3.68
CA LEU A 173 -5.22 -11.16 4.19
C LEU A 173 -5.48 -12.66 4.03
N LEU A 174 -6.76 -13.08 4.07
CA LEU A 174 -7.18 -14.42 3.68
C LEU A 174 -7.04 -14.63 2.17
N ASP A 175 -7.31 -13.61 1.37
CA ASP A 175 -7.17 -13.67 -0.09
C ASP A 175 -5.72 -13.91 -0.47
N ALA A 176 -4.78 -13.19 0.15
CA ALA A 176 -3.35 -13.45 0.00
C ALA A 176 -2.96 -14.91 0.31
N LEU A 177 -3.65 -15.56 1.25
CA LEU A 177 -3.40 -16.98 1.57
C LEU A 177 -3.93 -17.89 0.45
N VAL A 178 -5.11 -17.61 -0.10
CA VAL A 178 -5.66 -18.34 -1.25
C VAL A 178 -4.78 -18.15 -2.49
N GLN A 179 -4.33 -16.92 -2.76
CA GLN A 179 -3.38 -16.61 -3.84
C GLN A 179 -2.05 -17.35 -3.68
N ALA A 180 -1.51 -17.40 -2.46
CA ALA A 180 -0.32 -18.19 -2.16
C ALA A 180 -0.58 -19.69 -2.36
N GLY A 181 -1.77 -20.17 -1.99
CA GLY A 181 -2.23 -21.53 -2.23
C GLY A 181 -2.21 -21.90 -3.70
N PHE A 182 -2.73 -21.05 -4.58
CA PHE A 182 -2.66 -21.26 -6.03
C PHE A 182 -1.21 -21.37 -6.52
N ASP A 183 -0.37 -20.37 -6.23
CA ASP A 183 1.01 -20.31 -6.71
C ASP A 183 1.82 -21.53 -6.21
N VAL A 184 1.71 -21.88 -4.93
CA VAL A 184 2.47 -22.98 -4.32
C VAL A 184 1.96 -24.35 -4.73
N THR A 185 0.66 -24.49 -4.97
CA THR A 185 0.12 -25.76 -5.50
C THR A 185 0.63 -26.03 -6.91
N LEU A 186 0.66 -25.00 -7.75
CA LEU A 186 1.15 -25.11 -9.13
C LEU A 186 2.68 -25.31 -9.21
N ALA A 187 3.45 -24.56 -8.42
CA ALA A 187 4.91 -24.61 -8.52
C ALA A 187 5.56 -25.70 -7.66
N GLN A 188 4.95 -26.07 -6.54
CA GLN A 188 5.60 -26.82 -5.46
C GLN A 188 4.71 -27.91 -4.85
N GLY A 189 3.56 -28.22 -5.47
CA GLY A 189 2.67 -29.29 -5.02
C GLY A 189 1.97 -29.02 -3.69
N GLY A 190 1.82 -27.76 -3.28
CA GLY A 190 1.02 -27.38 -2.12
C GLY A 190 1.74 -27.54 -0.77
N GLN A 191 3.07 -27.55 -0.78
CA GLN A 191 3.87 -27.67 0.44
C GLN A 191 3.60 -26.53 1.43
N VAL A 192 3.50 -26.89 2.72
CA VAL A 192 3.13 -25.97 3.79
C VAL A 192 4.16 -24.85 3.99
N TRP A 193 5.45 -25.16 3.95
CA TRP A 193 6.48 -24.15 4.19
C TRP A 193 6.52 -23.07 3.09
N PRO A 194 6.58 -23.42 1.79
CA PRO A 194 6.47 -22.41 0.74
C PRO A 194 5.15 -21.65 0.77
N LEU A 195 4.03 -22.29 1.13
CA LEU A 195 2.74 -21.62 1.32
C LEU A 195 2.82 -20.50 2.35
N LEU A 196 3.36 -20.79 3.53
CA LEU A 196 3.52 -19.81 4.60
C LEU A 196 4.45 -18.67 4.17
N VAL A 197 5.59 -18.98 3.55
CA VAL A 197 6.55 -17.97 3.08
C VAL A 197 5.91 -17.07 2.02
N ARG A 198 5.17 -17.65 1.06
CA ARG A 198 4.50 -16.93 -0.02
C ARG A 198 3.39 -16.05 0.51
N TRP A 199 2.55 -16.56 1.41
CA TRP A 199 1.49 -15.80 2.06
C TRP A 199 2.05 -14.61 2.83
N LEU A 200 3.06 -14.84 3.67
CA LEU A 200 3.71 -13.77 4.43
C LEU A 200 4.33 -12.72 3.51
N HIS A 201 4.95 -13.12 2.39
CA HIS A 201 5.51 -12.19 1.42
C HIS A 201 4.42 -11.34 0.75
N LEU A 202 3.33 -11.96 0.29
CA LEU A 202 2.21 -11.25 -0.36
C LEU A 202 1.50 -10.31 0.60
N ALA A 203 1.23 -10.75 1.82
CA ALA A 203 0.65 -9.92 2.88
C ALA A 203 1.56 -8.72 3.20
N ALA A 204 2.85 -8.97 3.44
CA ALA A 204 3.83 -7.93 3.72
C ALA A 204 3.96 -6.93 2.55
N PHE A 205 3.93 -7.41 1.31
CA PHE A 205 3.93 -6.57 0.11
C PHE A 205 2.68 -5.70 0.07
N GLY A 206 1.49 -6.28 0.24
CA GLY A 206 0.23 -5.54 0.20
C GLY A 206 0.15 -4.44 1.26
N LEU A 207 0.52 -4.76 2.50
CA LEU A 207 0.54 -3.80 3.60
C LEU A 207 1.52 -2.66 3.37
N TRP A 208 2.74 -2.95 2.88
CA TRP A 208 3.75 -1.92 2.66
C TRP A 208 3.47 -1.06 1.42
N PHE A 209 3.17 -1.67 0.27
CA PHE A 209 2.88 -0.96 -0.98
C PHE A 209 1.63 -0.08 -0.83
N GLY A 210 0.53 -0.62 -0.30
CA GLY A 210 -0.68 0.17 -0.07
C GLY A 210 -0.49 1.24 1.01
N GLY A 211 0.35 1.00 2.03
CA GLY A 211 0.74 2.03 2.99
C GLY A 211 1.52 3.18 2.36
N ALA A 212 2.42 2.89 1.41
CA ALA A 212 3.13 3.91 0.64
C ALA A 212 2.16 4.72 -0.24
N LEU A 213 1.24 4.06 -0.95
CA LEU A 213 0.19 4.72 -1.73
C LEU A 213 -0.66 5.65 -0.85
N TRP A 214 -1.06 5.19 0.34
CA TRP A 214 -1.83 6.00 1.27
C TRP A 214 -1.10 7.29 1.63
N ASN A 215 0.18 7.20 2.02
CA ASN A 215 0.94 8.39 2.38
C ASN A 215 1.03 9.38 1.22
N ILE A 216 1.37 8.90 0.03
CA ILE A 216 1.68 9.74 -1.12
C ILE A 216 0.43 10.39 -1.72
N PHE A 217 -0.64 9.61 -1.88
CA PHE A 217 -1.82 10.02 -2.66
C PHE A 217 -3.06 10.33 -1.82
N ILE A 218 -3.06 10.03 -0.52
CA ILE A 218 -4.22 10.21 0.34
C ILE A 218 -3.90 11.20 1.47
N ALA A 219 -2.96 10.83 2.36
CA ALA A 219 -2.65 11.62 3.54
C ALA A 219 -2.05 12.98 3.18
N VAL A 220 -1.09 13.04 2.25
CA VAL A 220 -0.46 14.31 1.84
C VAL A 220 -1.47 15.27 1.20
N PRO A 221 -2.28 14.87 0.18
CA PRO A 221 -3.30 15.75 -0.36
C PRO A 221 -4.34 16.20 0.68
N ALA A 222 -4.80 15.30 1.56
CA ALA A 222 -5.76 15.64 2.62
C ALA A 222 -5.19 16.66 3.60
N ALA A 223 -3.93 16.51 4.01
CA ALA A 223 -3.27 17.44 4.93
C ALA A 223 -3.06 18.82 4.30
N ARG A 224 -2.78 18.89 2.99
CA ARG A 224 -2.63 20.15 2.25
C ARG A 224 -3.92 20.97 2.16
N GLN A 225 -5.08 20.32 2.27
CA GLN A 225 -6.37 21.02 2.28
C GLN A 225 -6.72 21.60 3.66
N ILE A 226 -6.05 21.15 4.73
CA ILE A 226 -6.38 21.51 6.12
C ILE A 226 -5.07 21.85 6.86
N VAL A 227 -4.37 22.88 6.38
CA VAL A 227 -3.06 23.27 6.90
C VAL A 227 -3.20 23.84 8.31
N SER A 228 -2.85 23.04 9.31
CA SER A 228 -2.85 23.45 10.72
C SER A 228 -1.97 22.53 11.56
N LEU A 229 -1.47 23.04 12.69
CA LEU A 229 -0.62 22.25 13.60
C LEU A 229 -1.30 20.96 14.09
N PRO A 230 -2.59 20.93 14.48
CA PRO A 230 -3.27 19.69 14.84
C PRO A 230 -3.27 18.63 13.72
N VAL A 231 -3.37 19.03 12.46
CA VAL A 231 -3.32 18.11 11.32
C VAL A 231 -1.92 17.56 11.10
N VAL A 232 -0.88 18.38 11.27
CA VAL A 232 0.52 17.92 11.26
C VAL A 232 0.75 16.87 12.35
N VAL A 233 0.24 17.11 13.56
CA VAL A 233 0.30 16.15 14.67
C VAL A 233 -0.45 14.86 14.31
N ALA A 234 -1.67 14.96 13.79
CA ALA A 234 -2.46 13.80 13.38
C ALA A 234 -1.73 12.94 12.32
N ALA A 235 -1.21 13.57 11.28
CA ALA A 235 -0.47 12.91 10.22
C ALA A 235 0.81 12.24 10.75
N SER A 236 1.55 12.95 11.61
CA SER A 236 2.76 12.43 12.28
C SER A 236 2.48 11.19 13.12
N GLN A 237 1.42 11.22 13.94
CA GLN A 237 1.03 10.09 14.78
C GLN A 237 0.62 8.86 13.96
N GLN A 238 -0.14 9.05 12.88
CA GLN A 238 -0.51 7.96 11.97
C GLN A 238 0.73 7.33 11.32
N LEU A 239 1.66 8.17 10.88
CA LEU A 239 2.89 7.73 10.26
C LEU A 239 3.81 6.98 11.23
N GLU A 240 3.91 7.41 12.48
CA GLU A 240 4.74 6.72 13.48
C GLU A 240 4.21 5.29 13.72
N ARG A 241 2.89 5.11 13.78
CA ARG A 241 2.27 3.77 13.85
C ARG A 241 2.62 2.93 12.63
N PHE A 242 2.57 3.51 11.44
CA PHE A 242 3.00 2.82 10.22
C PHE A 242 4.48 2.46 10.24
N ARG A 243 5.38 3.35 10.72
CA ARG A 243 6.81 3.05 10.84
C ARG A 243 7.07 1.87 11.76
N VAL A 244 6.35 1.78 12.87
CA VAL A 244 6.43 0.61 13.77
C VAL A 244 6.05 -0.66 13.02
N ALA A 245 4.96 -0.65 12.24
CA ALA A 245 4.58 -1.79 11.41
C ALA A 245 5.64 -2.10 10.34
N VAL A 246 6.20 -1.09 9.68
CA VAL A 246 7.25 -1.22 8.66
C VAL A 246 8.52 -1.89 9.20
N ARG A 247 8.86 -1.69 10.49
CA ARG A 247 9.98 -2.39 11.15
C ARG A 247 9.81 -3.91 11.17
N LEU A 248 8.58 -4.42 11.05
CA LEU A 248 8.28 -5.85 10.93
C LEU A 248 8.08 -6.26 9.46
N ILE A 249 7.38 -5.42 8.69
CA ILE A 249 7.02 -5.72 7.29
C ILE A 249 8.25 -5.80 6.38
N LEU A 250 9.21 -4.86 6.50
CA LEU A 250 10.40 -4.86 5.63
C LEU A 250 11.31 -6.07 5.86
N PRO A 251 11.71 -6.43 7.10
CA PRO A 251 12.43 -7.68 7.33
C PRO A 251 11.68 -8.90 6.82
N THR A 252 10.35 -8.94 7.01
CA THR A 252 9.52 -10.04 6.50
C THR A 252 9.63 -10.15 4.98
N LEU A 253 9.49 -9.03 4.24
CA LEU A 253 9.64 -9.00 2.78
C LEU A 253 11.01 -9.48 2.30
N ILE A 254 12.07 -9.02 2.95
CA ILE A 254 13.45 -9.38 2.59
C ILE A 254 13.67 -10.87 2.84
N LEU A 255 13.39 -11.35 4.05
CA LEU A 255 13.62 -12.75 4.44
C LEU A 255 12.77 -13.72 3.63
N THR A 256 11.49 -13.44 3.45
CA THR A 256 10.60 -14.29 2.62
C THR A 256 10.94 -14.21 1.14
N GLY A 257 11.46 -13.08 0.66
CA GLY A 257 11.95 -12.95 -0.72
C GLY A 257 13.22 -13.78 -0.96
N LEU A 258 14.17 -13.75 -0.03
CA LEU A 258 15.36 -14.59 -0.06
C LEU A 258 15.00 -16.07 0.01
N ALA A 259 14.11 -16.46 0.93
CA ALA A 259 13.62 -17.83 1.06
C ALA A 259 12.95 -18.32 -0.23
N GLN A 260 12.12 -17.50 -0.89
CA GLN A 260 11.52 -17.83 -2.19
C GLN A 260 12.54 -17.91 -3.33
N SER A 261 13.66 -17.18 -3.26
CA SER A 261 14.71 -17.23 -4.29
C SER A 261 15.59 -18.48 -4.18
N TYR A 262 15.72 -19.04 -2.99
CA TYR A 262 16.64 -20.14 -2.68
C TYR A 262 16.47 -21.37 -3.60
N PRO A 263 15.26 -21.85 -3.92
CA PRO A 263 15.09 -23.00 -4.83
C PRO A 263 15.65 -22.78 -6.24
N TYR A 264 15.82 -21.54 -6.69
CA TYR A 264 16.24 -21.23 -8.06
C TYR A 264 17.75 -20.99 -8.20
N VAL A 265 18.39 -20.45 -7.17
CA VAL A 265 19.81 -20.05 -7.22
C VAL A 265 20.66 -20.68 -6.13
N GLY A 266 20.04 -21.33 -5.14
CA GLY A 266 20.72 -21.91 -3.98
C GLY A 266 21.61 -20.88 -3.28
N LEU A 267 22.80 -21.33 -2.87
CA LEU A 267 23.87 -20.48 -2.32
C LEU A 267 24.93 -20.12 -3.35
N ASN A 268 24.71 -20.40 -4.64
CA ASN A 268 25.71 -20.17 -5.68
C ASN A 268 25.49 -18.81 -6.37
N PRO A 269 26.34 -17.79 -6.14
CA PRO A 269 26.15 -16.48 -6.74
C PRO A 269 26.26 -16.49 -8.26
N SER A 270 27.01 -17.44 -8.85
CA SER A 270 27.13 -17.52 -10.31
C SER A 270 25.79 -17.84 -10.98
N ALA A 271 24.88 -18.54 -10.28
CA ALA A 271 23.55 -18.87 -10.77
C ALA A 271 22.69 -17.63 -11.05
N LEU A 272 22.98 -16.49 -10.40
CA LEU A 272 22.32 -15.20 -10.65
C LEU A 272 22.61 -14.66 -12.06
N ALA A 273 23.80 -14.93 -12.60
CA ALA A 273 24.19 -14.43 -13.91
C ALA A 273 23.91 -15.45 -15.03
N THR A 274 23.98 -16.75 -14.73
CA THR A 274 23.96 -17.81 -15.75
C THR A 274 22.55 -18.33 -16.07
N SER A 275 21.59 -18.25 -15.15
CA SER A 275 20.24 -18.76 -15.37
C SER A 275 19.23 -17.65 -15.72
N PRO A 276 18.18 -17.92 -16.52
CA PRO A 276 17.11 -16.96 -16.78
C PRO A 276 16.42 -16.47 -15.49
N PHE A 277 16.12 -17.38 -14.56
CA PHE A 277 15.53 -17.04 -13.27
C PHE A 277 16.48 -16.24 -12.38
N GLY A 278 17.76 -16.61 -12.36
CA GLY A 278 18.81 -15.89 -11.64
C GLY A 278 18.92 -14.43 -12.08
N ARG A 279 18.82 -14.15 -13.38
CA ARG A 279 18.87 -12.77 -13.91
C ARG A 279 17.68 -11.93 -13.44
N LEU A 280 16.48 -12.50 -13.39
CA LEU A 280 15.30 -11.80 -12.84
C LEU A 280 15.46 -11.54 -11.34
N ILE A 281 16.00 -12.49 -10.59
CA ILE A 281 16.32 -12.33 -9.16
C ILE A 281 17.37 -11.22 -8.98
N LEU A 282 18.42 -11.20 -9.80
CA LEU A 282 19.46 -10.17 -9.77
C LEU A 282 18.88 -8.77 -10.04
N ILE A 283 18.03 -8.62 -11.06
CA ILE A 283 17.32 -7.36 -11.34
C ILE A 283 16.53 -6.91 -10.10
N LYS A 284 15.81 -7.83 -9.45
CA LYS A 284 15.04 -7.52 -8.23
C LYS A 284 15.95 -7.09 -7.07
N ILE A 285 17.09 -7.76 -6.88
CA ILE A 285 18.10 -7.37 -5.88
C ILE A 285 18.60 -5.94 -6.15
N VAL A 286 18.96 -5.63 -7.40
CA VAL A 286 19.41 -4.27 -7.79
C VAL A 286 18.33 -3.23 -7.50
N LEU A 287 17.07 -3.50 -7.86
CA LEU A 287 15.95 -2.60 -7.57
C LEU A 287 15.75 -2.40 -6.06
N ILE A 288 15.91 -3.45 -5.24
CA ILE A 288 15.84 -3.33 -3.77
C ILE A 288 17.00 -2.49 -3.24
N LEU A 289 18.22 -2.65 -3.75
CA LEU A 289 19.37 -1.83 -3.35
C LEU A 289 19.16 -0.35 -3.70
N VAL A 290 18.62 -0.06 -4.88
CA VAL A 290 18.22 1.31 -5.29
C VAL A 290 17.20 1.88 -4.31
N LEU A 291 16.18 1.09 -3.96
CA LEU A 291 15.17 1.50 -3.00
C LEU A 291 15.76 1.80 -1.61
N VAL A 292 16.67 0.95 -1.12
CA VAL A 292 17.39 1.19 0.15
C VAL A 292 18.17 2.50 0.09
N ALA A 293 18.89 2.75 -1.01
CA ALA A 293 19.61 4.01 -1.21
C ALA A 293 18.66 5.21 -1.13
N VAL A 294 17.51 5.18 -1.82
CA VAL A 294 16.50 6.25 -1.77
C VAL A 294 16.00 6.51 -0.33
N PHE A 295 15.78 5.46 0.46
CA PHE A 295 15.34 5.63 1.85
C PHE A 295 16.43 6.18 2.77
N LEU A 296 17.70 5.80 2.55
CA LEU A 296 18.84 6.36 3.28
C LEU A 296 19.04 7.85 2.97
N THR A 297 18.89 8.25 1.71
CA THR A 297 19.07 9.64 1.28
C THR A 297 17.88 10.54 1.63
N CYS A 298 16.68 9.98 1.79
CA CYS A 298 15.47 10.75 2.08
C CYS A 298 14.66 10.12 3.21
N PRO A 299 14.93 10.47 4.48
CA PRO A 299 14.01 10.16 5.57
C PRO A 299 12.75 10.98 5.33
N MET A 300 11.73 10.33 4.73
CA MET A 300 10.50 10.84 4.10
C MET A 300 9.75 11.96 4.84
N TRP A 301 10.09 12.27 6.10
CA TRP A 301 9.44 13.30 6.90
C TRP A 301 10.35 14.15 7.82
N ARG A 302 11.68 13.91 7.88
CA ARG A 302 12.58 14.80 8.65
C ARG A 302 13.15 15.92 7.78
N ALA A 303 13.52 15.61 6.53
CA ALA A 303 14.15 16.59 5.63
C ALA A 303 13.29 16.96 4.41
N CYS A 304 12.30 16.12 4.05
CA CYS A 304 11.63 16.21 2.74
C CYS A 304 10.09 16.21 2.82
N SER A 305 9.47 16.49 3.97
CA SER A 305 8.01 16.47 4.06
C SER A 305 7.37 17.59 3.20
N PRO A 306 6.34 17.27 2.41
CA PRO A 306 5.59 18.23 1.61
C PRO A 306 4.45 18.94 2.39
N ILE A 307 4.30 18.66 3.68
CA ILE A 307 3.29 19.27 4.55
C ILE A 307 3.93 20.42 5.32
N ALA A 308 3.41 21.64 5.12
CA ALA A 308 3.85 22.83 5.84
C ALA A 308 3.76 22.58 7.35
N GLY A 309 4.80 22.96 8.08
CA GLY A 309 4.88 22.73 9.53
C GLY A 309 5.50 21.41 9.95
N MET A 310 5.71 20.45 9.04
CA MET A 310 6.25 19.15 9.44
C MET A 310 7.77 19.07 9.43
N CYS A 311 8.43 19.83 8.54
CA CYS A 311 9.90 19.97 8.54
C CYS A 311 10.37 21.25 9.22
N LYS A 312 9.68 22.37 8.98
CA LYS A 312 9.90 23.66 9.64
C LYS A 312 8.57 24.21 10.12
N LEU A 313 8.47 24.52 11.40
CA LEU A 313 7.24 25.11 11.99
C LEU A 313 6.95 26.49 11.40
N ASP A 314 7.99 27.24 11.02
CA ASP A 314 7.90 28.56 10.39
C ASP A 314 7.08 28.54 9.08
N ASP A 315 7.05 27.40 8.37
CA ASP A 315 6.24 27.22 7.16
C ASP A 315 4.72 27.36 7.45
N LEU A 316 4.27 27.16 8.69
CA LEU A 316 2.88 27.41 9.10
C LEU A 316 2.58 28.90 9.29
N TYR A 317 3.61 29.68 9.64
CA TYR A 317 3.48 31.09 9.97
C TYR A 317 3.74 32.00 8.75
N ALA A 318 4.60 31.58 7.82
CA ALA A 318 4.91 32.30 6.58
C ALA A 318 3.73 32.38 5.58
N ALA A 319 2.68 31.56 5.77
CA ALA A 319 1.47 31.64 4.95
C ALA A 319 0.53 32.80 5.35
N LYS A 320 0.80 33.52 6.44
CA LYS A 320 0.13 34.81 6.70
C LYS A 320 0.76 35.86 5.79
N PRO A 321 -0.02 36.58 4.94
CA PRO A 321 0.49 37.80 4.34
C PRO A 321 0.93 38.73 5.47
N GLU A 322 2.14 39.27 5.39
CA GLU A 322 2.48 40.46 6.17
C GLU A 322 1.40 41.49 5.87
N ALA A 323 0.70 41.92 6.92
CA ALA A 323 -0.14 43.09 6.83
C ALA A 323 0.82 44.24 6.48
N THR A 324 0.84 44.63 5.21
CA THR A 324 1.51 45.85 4.77
C THR A 324 0.90 47.01 5.57
N PRO A 325 1.73 47.84 6.22
CA PRO A 325 1.28 48.95 7.06
C PRO A 325 0.46 49.99 6.29
#